data_AF-A0AAF0AYL2-F1
#
_entry.id   AF-A0AAF0AYL2-F1
#
_cell.length_a   1.000
_cell.length_b   1.000
_cell.length_c   1.000
_cell.angle_alpha   90.00
_cell.angle_beta   90.00
_cell.angle_gamma   90.00
#
_symmetry.space_group_name_H-M   'P 1'
#
loop_
_entity.id
_entity.type
_entity.pdbx_description
1 polymer ?
#
loop_
_entity_poly.entity_id
_entity_poly.type
_entity_poly.pdbx_seq_one_letter_code
_entity_poly.pdbx_strand_id
1 'polypeptide(L)'
;MKPLVSAGLAQGCTGLSLIGIIFLSVLSFLFAHEAEALMHDLAGSGLTGSQVAKTCIGAVVIYTVFFLFCGSQVLVARYQNRVQLS
;
A
#
# COMPACT_ATOMS: atom_id res chain seq x y z
N MET A 1 10.62 19.53 -16.17
CA MET A 1 11.02 19.71 -14.75
C MET A 1 11.74 18.46 -14.31
N LYS A 2 12.88 18.58 -13.63
CA LYS A 2 13.67 17.42 -13.18
C LYS A 2 12.82 16.59 -12.19
N PRO A 3 12.62 15.28 -12.40
CA PRO A 3 11.80 14.47 -11.49
C PRO A 3 12.45 14.42 -10.10
N LEU A 4 11.66 14.64 -9.04
CA LEU A 4 12.11 14.62 -7.64
C LEU A 4 12.61 13.23 -7.18
N VAL A 5 12.17 12.17 -7.85
CA VAL A 5 12.57 10.78 -7.61
C VAL A 5 13.01 10.15 -8.94
N SER A 6 14.11 9.40 -8.92
CA SER A 6 14.57 8.61 -10.07
C SER A 6 13.47 7.65 -10.54
N ALA A 7 13.20 7.60 -11.85
CA ALA A 7 12.10 6.83 -12.43
C ALA A 7 12.10 5.34 -11.99
N GLY A 8 13.27 4.77 -11.68
CA GLY A 8 13.40 3.42 -11.14
C GLY A 8 12.83 3.25 -9.73
N LEU A 9 13.09 4.20 -8.82
CA LEU A 9 12.55 4.15 -7.46
C LEU A 9 11.04 4.40 -7.42
N ALA A 10 10.53 5.29 -8.29
CA ALA A 10 9.10 5.58 -8.36
C ALA A 10 8.28 4.36 -8.83
N GLN A 11 8.83 3.57 -9.77
CA GLN A 11 8.20 2.31 -10.20
C GLN A 11 8.21 1.25 -9.10
N GLY A 12 9.32 1.11 -8.37
CA GLY A 12 9.40 0.21 -7.21
C GLY A 12 8.39 0.58 -6.11
N CYS A 13 8.31 1.87 -5.75
CA CYS A 13 7.35 2.40 -4.79
C CYS A 13 5.90 2.11 -5.20
N THR A 14 5.57 2.34 -6.47
CA THR A 14 4.22 2.13 -6.99
C THR A 14 3.82 0.66 -6.93
N GLY A 15 4.73 -0.26 -7.31
CA GLY A 15 4.49 -1.71 -7.26
C GLY A 15 4.35 -2.26 -5.84
N LEU A 16 5.25 -1.87 -4.93
CA LEU A 16 5.18 -2.26 -3.52
C LEU A 16 3.89 -1.76 -2.87
N SER A 17 3.46 -0.54 -3.19
CA SER A 17 2.23 0.00 -2.62
C SER A 17 0.99 -0.75 -3.10
N LEU A 18 0.95 -1.16 -4.37
CA LEU A 18 -0.16 -1.91 -4.94
C LEU A 18 -0.32 -3.29 -4.27
N ILE A 19 0.79 -4.00 -4.06
CA ILE A 19 0.81 -5.29 -3.36
C ILE A 19 0.43 -5.11 -1.89
N GLY A 20 0.94 -4.05 -1.25
CA GLY A 20 0.62 -3.73 0.15
C GLY A 20 -0.87 -3.49 0.38
N ILE A 21 -1.52 -2.72 -0.50
CA ILE A 21 -2.97 -2.45 -0.44
C ILE A 21 -3.77 -3.75 -0.57
N ILE A 22 -3.44 -4.60 -1.54
CA ILE A 22 -4.13 -5.88 -1.77
C ILE A 22 -3.96 -6.79 -0.55
N PHE A 23 -2.73 -6.95 -0.05
CA PHE A 23 -2.45 -7.83 1.09
C PHE A 23 -3.13 -7.34 2.38
N LEU A 24 -3.03 -6.05 2.70
CA LEU A 24 -3.62 -5.47 3.90
C LEU A 24 -5.16 -5.44 3.85
N SER A 25 -5.77 -5.27 2.68
CA SER A 25 -7.22 -5.33 2.53
C SER A 25 -7.78 -6.73 2.82
N VAL A 26 -7.12 -7.77 2.30
CA VAL A 26 -7.47 -9.17 2.58
C VAL A 26 -7.30 -9.50 4.06
N LEU A 27 -6.21 -9.05 4.69
CA LEU A 27 -5.99 -9.24 6.12
C LEU A 27 -7.06 -8.52 6.96
N SER A 28 -7.39 -7.27 6.64
CA SER A 28 -8.46 -6.53 7.32
C SER A 28 -9.79 -7.28 7.27
N PHE A 29 -10.15 -7.83 6.11
CA PHE A 29 -11.38 -8.62 5.96
C PHE A 29 -11.34 -9.90 6.80
N LEU A 30 -10.19 -10.58 6.81
CA LEU A 30 -10.01 -11.82 7.56
C LEU A 30 -10.03 -11.60 9.08
N PHE A 31 -9.45 -10.49 9.56
CA PHE A 31 -9.53 -10.08 10.96
C PHE A 31 -10.94 -9.61 11.38
N ALA A 32 -11.71 -9.04 10.45
CA ALA A 32 -13.10 -8.64 10.71
C ALA A 32 -14.04 -9.85 10.85
N HIS A 33 -13.72 -10.97 10.18
CA HIS A 33 -14.46 -12.23 10.28
C HIS A 33 -14.01 -13.13 11.43
N GLU A 34 -13.17 -12.63 12.36
CA GLU A 34 -12.67 -13.38 13.51
C GLU A 34 -12.10 -14.76 13.15
N ALA A 35 -11.32 -14.83 12.06
CA ALA A 35 -10.69 -16.08 11.64
C ALA A 35 -9.83 -16.64 12.79
N GLU A 36 -10.26 -17.76 13.35
CA GLU A 36 -9.63 -18.47 14.48
C GLU A 36 -8.13 -18.71 14.27
N ALA A 37 -7.71 -18.91 13.02
CA ALA A 37 -6.31 -19.09 12.61
C ALA A 37 -5.40 -17.87 12.88
N LEU A 38 -5.95 -16.64 12.93
CA LEU A 38 -5.21 -15.40 13.24
C LEU A 38 -5.40 -14.96 14.70
N MET A 39 -6.47 -15.43 15.35
CA MET A 39 -6.74 -15.20 16.77
C MET A 39 -5.99 -16.18 17.68
N HIS A 40 -5.54 -17.33 17.16
CA HIS A 40 -4.80 -18.34 17.93
C HIS A 40 -3.53 -17.77 18.60
N ASP A 41 -2.80 -16.88 17.92
CA ASP A 41 -1.61 -16.22 18.44
C ASP A 41 -1.96 -15.04 19.38
N LEU A 42 -3.15 -14.45 19.20
CA LEU A 42 -3.62 -13.27 19.93
C LEU A 42 -4.25 -13.62 21.30
N ALA A 43 -4.64 -14.88 21.50
CA ALA A 43 -5.19 -15.39 22.75
C ALA A 43 -4.27 -15.18 23.98
N GLY A 44 -2.95 -15.06 23.75
CA GLY A 44 -1.97 -14.77 24.80
C GLY A 44 -1.76 -13.28 25.12
N SER A 45 -2.25 -12.35 24.30
CA SER A 45 -1.90 -10.91 24.38
C SER A 45 -3.06 -9.94 24.63
N GLY A 46 -4.30 -10.43 24.72
CA GLY A 46 -5.48 -9.62 25.10
C GLY A 46 -5.91 -8.59 24.05
N LEU A 47 -5.32 -8.62 22.86
CA LEU A 47 -5.73 -7.81 21.72
C LEU A 47 -6.94 -8.45 21.03
N THR A 48 -7.93 -7.64 20.68
CA THR A 48 -9.08 -8.07 19.88
C THR A 48 -8.76 -7.93 18.39
N GLY A 49 -9.18 -8.90 17.56
CA GLY A 49 -8.97 -8.83 16.10
C GLY A 49 -9.50 -7.56 15.45
N SER A 50 -10.53 -6.94 16.04
CA SER A 50 -11.04 -5.62 15.64
C SER A 50 -10.00 -4.50 15.75
N GLN A 51 -9.11 -4.56 16.74
CA GLN A 51 -8.05 -3.56 16.94
C GLN A 51 -6.93 -3.70 15.90
N VAL A 52 -6.61 -4.94 15.51
CA VAL A 52 -5.68 -5.22 14.42
C VAL A 52 -6.28 -4.79 13.08
N ALA A 53 -7.55 -5.10 12.83
CA ALA A 53 -8.27 -4.67 11.61
C ALA A 53 -8.29 -3.14 11.46
N LYS A 54 -8.51 -2.40 12.55
CA LYS A 54 -8.42 -0.92 12.55
C LYS A 54 -7.03 -0.43 12.15
N THR A 55 -5.98 -1.10 12.61
CA THR A 55 -4.59 -0.76 12.28
C THR A 55 -4.29 -1.06 10.80
N CYS A 56 -4.75 -2.21 10.30
CA CYS A 56 -4.62 -2.58 8.88
C CYS A 56 -5.36 -1.60 7.96
N ILE A 57 -6.58 -1.17 8.30
CA ILE A 57 -7.30 -0.11 7.58
C ILE A 57 -6.48 1.19 7.54
N GLY A 58 -5.89 1.60 8.66
CA GLY A 58 -5.00 2.77 8.71
C GLY A 58 -3.81 2.64 7.77
N ALA A 59 -3.18 1.46 7.73
CA ALA A 59 -2.09 1.17 6.81
C ALA A 59 -2.51 1.22 5.34
N VAL A 60 -3.68 0.67 4.97
CA VAL A 60 -4.23 0.73 3.60
C VAL A 60 -4.37 2.18 3.12
N VAL A 61 -4.83 3.09 3.99
CA VAL A 61 -4.95 4.52 3.65
C VAL A 61 -3.59 5.11 3.32
N ILE A 62 -2.57 4.85 4.15
CA ILE A 62 -1.21 5.37 3.94
C ILE A 62 -0.61 4.84 2.63
N TYR A 63 -0.72 3.54 2.36
CA TYR A 63 -0.24 2.98 1.10
C TYR A 63 -1.00 3.56 -0.11
N THR A 64 -2.30 3.80 0.01
CA THR A 64 -3.09 4.45 -1.07
C THR A 64 -2.55 5.84 -1.40
N VAL A 65 -2.19 6.64 -0.39
CA VAL A 65 -1.56 7.96 -0.59
C VAL A 65 -0.21 7.83 -1.30
N PHE A 66 0.65 6.90 -0.85
CA PHE A 66 1.93 6.64 -1.52
C PHE A 66 1.77 6.17 -2.96
N PHE A 67 0.75 5.35 -3.24
CA PHE A 67 0.44 4.88 -4.58
C PHE A 67 0.08 6.05 -5.51
N LEU A 68 -0.79 6.97 -5.05
CA LEU A 68 -1.16 8.17 -5.82
C LEU A 68 0.04 9.11 -6.05
N PHE A 69 0.87 9.30 -5.02
CA PHE A 69 2.05 10.16 -5.10
C PHE A 69 3.12 9.57 -6.03
N CYS A 70 3.54 8.33 -5.82
CA CYS A 70 4.53 7.66 -6.67
C CYS A 70 3.99 7.43 -8.10
N GLY A 71 2.70 7.12 -8.25
CA GLY A 71 2.03 6.94 -9.54
C GLY A 71 1.99 8.22 -10.37
N SER A 72 1.65 9.36 -9.77
CA SER A 72 1.65 10.65 -10.49
C SER A 72 3.07 11.04 -10.97
N GLN A 73 4.11 10.77 -10.19
CA GLN A 73 5.49 11.01 -10.62
C GLN A 73 5.93 10.10 -11.77
N VAL A 74 5.54 8.81 -11.76
CA VAL A 74 5.76 7.89 -12.89
C VAL A 74 5.07 8.40 -14.14
N LEU A 75 3.82 8.86 -14.02
CA LEU A 75 3.00 9.31 -15.14
C LEU A 75 3.60 10.58 -15.77
N VAL A 76 4.06 11.53 -14.96
CA VAL A 76 4.79 12.72 -15.42
C VAL A 76 6.13 12.35 -16.07
N ALA A 77 6.90 11.43 -15.49
CA ALA A 77 8.18 10.98 -16.07
C ALA A 77 7.99 10.26 -17.41
N ARG A 78 6.92 9.48 -17.57
CA ARG A 78 6.52 8.84 -18.82
C ARG A 78 6.10 9.89 -19.85
N TYR A 79 5.34 10.90 -19.45
CA TYR A 79 4.92 11.98 -20.34
C TYR A 79 6.10 12.82 -20.83
N GLN A 80 7.05 13.20 -19.97
CA GLN A 80 8.22 13.97 -20.37
C GLN A 80 9.14 13.21 -21.34
N ASN A 81 9.31 11.90 -21.15
CA ASN A 81 10.04 11.07 -22.12
C ASN A 81 9.36 11.02 -23.49
N ARG A 82 8.02 11.04 -23.55
CA ARG A 82 7.27 11.06 -24.80
C ARG A 82 7.47 12.37 -25.57
N VAL A 83 7.58 13.51 -24.88
CA VAL A 83 7.72 14.84 -25.50
C VAL A 83 9.15 15.13 -25.96
N GLN A 84 10.18 14.52 -25.36
CA GLN A 84 11.59 14.64 -25.77
C GLN A 84 11.96 13.80 -27.01
N LEU A 85 11.04 12.94 -27.49
CA LEU A 85 11.23 12.07 -28.65
C LEU A 85 10.46 12.54 -29.90
N SER A 86 9.94 13.78 -29.90
CA SER A 86 9.30 14.42 -31.06
C SER A 86 10.00 15.70 -31.46
#